data_AF-A0AAT9SQV4-F1
#
_entry.id   AF-A0AAT9SQV4-F1
#
_cell.length_a   1.000
_cell.length_b   1.000
_cell.length_c   1.000
_cell.angle_alpha   90.00
_cell.angle_beta   90.00
_cell.angle_gamma   90.00
#
_symmetry.space_group_name_H-M   'P 1'
#
loop_
_entity.id
_entity.type
_entity.pdbx_description
1 polymer ?
#
loop_
_entity_poly.entity_id
_entity_poly.type
_entity_poly.pdbx_seq_one_letter_code
_entity_poly.pdbx_strand_id
1 'polypeptide(L)'
;MLNRKGVWQPGQSGNPKGRPSIKAPVEALAREHTEEAVRTLVELMRNGFPDTVKGAAANALLNRGWGLPRQSIEADTVLPPLERMTLEQVEAELAKLRLTGALEDQKDEDCG
;
A
#
# COMPACT_ATOMS: atom_id res chain seq x y z
N MET A 1 -7.54 -25.98 29.09
CA MET A 1 -6.40 -25.40 28.34
C MET A 1 -6.63 -23.90 28.25
N LEU A 2 -5.73 -23.08 28.83
CA LEU A 2 -5.88 -21.63 28.87
C LEU A 2 -5.47 -21.03 27.51
N ASN A 3 -6.42 -20.40 26.81
CA ASN A 3 -6.10 -19.56 25.66
C ASN A 3 -5.22 -18.38 26.12
N ARG A 4 -3.92 -18.45 25.83
CA ARG A 4 -3.00 -17.32 25.98
C ARG A 4 -3.41 -16.27 24.93
N LYS A 5 -4.22 -15.29 25.35
CA LYS A 5 -4.57 -14.12 24.52
C LYS A 5 -3.28 -13.52 23.97
N GLY A 6 -3.10 -13.54 22.65
CA GLY A 6 -1.96 -12.92 21.96
C GLY A 6 -1.13 -13.84 21.06
N VAL A 7 -1.33 -15.17 21.09
CA VAL A 7 -0.64 -16.07 20.15
C VAL A 7 -1.49 -16.28 18.90
N TRP A 8 -0.99 -15.84 17.74
CA TRP A 8 -1.61 -16.12 16.44
C TRP A 8 -1.58 -17.63 16.16
N GLN A 9 -2.71 -18.20 15.75
CA GLN A 9 -2.77 -19.62 15.42
C GLN A 9 -2.29 -19.87 13.97
N PRO A 10 -1.41 -20.85 13.72
CA PRO A 10 -1.04 -21.26 12.37
C PRO A 10 -2.29 -21.61 11.55
N GLY A 11 -2.39 -21.09 10.32
CA GLY A 11 -3.53 -21.34 9.43
C GLY A 11 -4.78 -20.50 9.70
N GLN A 12 -4.82 -19.72 10.79
CA GLN A 12 -5.93 -18.81 11.06
C GLN A 12 -5.49 -17.36 10.89
N SER A 13 -6.00 -16.69 9.85
CA SER A 13 -5.82 -15.25 9.68
C SER A 13 -6.28 -14.53 10.94
N GLY A 14 -5.46 -13.60 11.41
CA GLY A 14 -5.76 -12.75 12.55
C GLY A 14 -6.99 -11.87 12.39
N ASN A 15 -7.39 -11.66 11.13
CA ASN A 15 -8.63 -11.00 10.76
C ASN A 15 -9.37 -11.87 9.73
N PRO A 16 -10.05 -12.93 10.19
CA PRO A 16 -10.68 -13.91 9.29
C PRO A 16 -11.82 -13.29 8.46
N LYS A 17 -12.38 -12.16 8.90
CA LYS A 17 -13.45 -11.44 8.19
C LYS A 17 -12.92 -10.39 7.20
N GLY A 18 -11.60 -10.25 7.08
CA GLY A 18 -10.97 -9.24 6.22
C GLY A 18 -11.21 -7.82 6.70
N ARG A 19 -10.78 -6.83 5.90
CA ARG A 19 -11.00 -5.41 6.22
C ARG A 19 -12.50 -5.19 6.45
N PRO A 20 -12.92 -4.68 7.63
CA PRO A 20 -14.33 -4.39 7.84
C PRO A 20 -14.81 -3.42 6.77
N SER A 21 -15.88 -3.79 6.05
CA SER A 21 -16.52 -2.90 5.07
C SER A 21 -16.87 -1.60 5.79
N ILE A 22 -16.34 -0.48 5.29
CA ILE A 22 -16.77 0.83 5.76
C ILE A 22 -18.29 0.87 5.54
N LYS A 23 -19.04 1.26 6.58
CA LYS A 23 -20.50 1.35 6.47
C LYS A 23 -20.80 2.44 5.43
N ALA A 24 -21.32 2.05 4.27
CA ALA A 24 -21.68 2.96 3.17
C ALA A 24 -22.39 4.27 3.61
N PRO A 25 -23.26 4.29 4.64
CA PRO A 25 -23.88 5.52 5.14
C PRO A 25 -22.89 6.58 5.67
N VAL A 26 -21.79 6.15 6.31
CA VAL A 26 -20.79 7.07 6.88
C VAL A 26 -19.97 7.73 5.78
N GLU A 27 -19.65 6.99 4.71
CA GLU A 27 -18.93 7.55 3.58
C GLU A 27 -19.77 8.56 2.80
N ALA A 28 -21.06 8.28 2.61
CA ALA A 28 -21.97 9.20 1.94
C ALA A 28 -22.07 10.53 2.72
N LEU A 29 -22.31 10.45 4.02
CA LEU A 29 -22.35 11.62 4.89
C LEU A 29 -21.04 12.41 4.88
N ALA A 30 -19.89 11.73 4.93
CA ALA A 30 -18.60 12.41 4.84
C ALA A 30 -18.38 13.11 3.49
N ARG A 31 -18.86 12.52 2.38
CA ARG A 31 -18.79 13.13 1.04
C ARG A 31 -19.67 14.39 0.95
N GLU A 32 -20.84 14.39 1.57
CA GLU A 32 -21.74 15.55 1.60
C GLU A 32 -21.09 16.79 2.25
N HIS A 33 -20.27 16.62 3.28
CA HIS A 33 -19.56 17.72 3.94
C HIS A 33 -18.28 18.19 3.22
N THR A 34 -17.94 17.61 2.06
CA THR A 34 -16.66 17.91 1.38
C THR A 34 -16.54 19.39 1.03
N GLU A 35 -17.61 20.03 0.55
CA GLU A 35 -17.56 21.44 0.17
C GLU A 35 -17.29 22.36 1.38
N GLU A 36 -17.99 22.12 2.48
CA GLU A 36 -17.80 22.84 3.74
C GLU A 36 -16.38 22.66 4.26
N ALA A 37 -15.88 21.43 4.30
CA ALA A 37 -14.51 21.13 4.72
C ALA A 37 -13.45 21.85 3.87
N VAL A 38 -13.67 21.94 2.55
CA VAL A 38 -12.76 22.68 1.65
C VAL A 38 -12.78 24.18 1.96
N ARG A 39 -13.96 24.77 2.21
CA ARG A 39 -14.07 26.18 2.61
C ARG A 39 -13.33 26.44 3.93
N THR A 40 -13.48 25.56 4.92
CA THR A 40 -12.75 25.65 6.19
C THR A 40 -11.23 25.59 5.98
N LEU A 41 -10.74 24.71 5.10
CA LEU A 41 -9.31 24.68 4.76
C LEU A 41 -8.83 26.00 4.14
N VAL A 42 -9.63 26.64 3.29
CA VAL A 42 -9.30 27.96 2.72
C VAL A 42 -9.23 29.03 3.80
N GLU A 43 -10.16 29.03 4.77
CA GLU A 43 -10.13 29.94 5.91
C GLU A 43 -8.90 29.72 6.79
N LEU A 44 -8.58 28.45 7.12
CA LEU A 44 -7.39 28.10 7.88
C LEU A 44 -6.09 28.48 7.15
N MET A 45 -6.05 28.35 5.83
CA MET A 45 -4.90 28.77 5.03
C MET A 45 -4.69 30.30 5.10
N ARG A 46 -5.77 31.08 5.11
CA ARG A 46 -5.71 32.55 5.14
C ARG A 46 -5.44 33.10 6.54
N ASN A 47 -6.15 32.58 7.54
CA ASN A 47 -6.28 33.18 8.87
C ASN A 47 -5.82 32.26 10.01
N GLY A 48 -5.46 31.01 9.74
CA GLY A 48 -5.11 30.03 10.78
C GLY A 48 -3.86 30.41 11.58
N PHE A 49 -3.77 29.93 12.81
CA PHE A 49 -2.59 30.10 13.67
C PHE A 49 -2.39 28.83 14.50
N PRO A 50 -1.15 28.35 14.71
CA PRO A 50 0.13 28.87 14.20
C PRO A 50 0.36 28.61 12.70
N ASP A 51 1.45 29.13 12.13
CA ASP A 51 1.75 29.02 10.68
C ASP A 51 1.81 27.58 10.15
N THR A 52 2.07 26.60 11.02
CA THR A 52 2.01 25.17 10.68
C THR A 52 0.61 24.75 10.23
N VAL A 53 -0.45 25.35 10.81
CA VAL A 53 -1.85 25.10 10.41
C VAL A 53 -2.11 25.67 9.02
N LYS A 54 -1.60 26.87 8.71
CA LYS A 54 -1.72 27.47 7.37
C LYS A 54 -1.02 26.61 6.32
N GLY A 55 0.21 26.19 6.61
CA GLY A 55 1.00 25.32 5.72
C GLY A 55 0.34 23.96 5.50
N ALA A 56 -0.20 23.35 6.55
CA ALA A 56 -0.95 22.10 6.46
C ALA A 56 -2.21 22.25 5.61
N ALA A 57 -2.97 23.33 5.79
CA ALA A 57 -4.17 23.60 5.00
C ALA A 57 -3.85 23.85 3.52
N ALA A 58 -2.79 24.62 3.23
CA ALA A 58 -2.32 24.86 1.86
C ALA A 58 -1.92 23.54 1.16
N ASN A 59 -1.10 22.72 1.82
CA ASN A 59 -0.68 21.41 1.29
C ASN A 59 -1.87 20.48 1.08
N ALA A 60 -2.84 20.47 2.01
CA ALA A 60 -4.05 19.67 1.90
C ALA A 60 -4.89 20.04 0.67
N LEU A 61 -4.95 21.33 0.30
CA LEU A 61 -5.64 21.79 -0.91
C LEU A 61 -4.86 21.40 -2.18
N LEU A 62 -3.54 21.63 -2.21
CA LEU A 62 -2.69 21.30 -3.35
C LEU A 62 -2.72 19.79 -3.67
N ASN A 63 -2.61 18.95 -2.65
CA ASN A 63 -2.64 17.50 -2.82
C ASN A 63 -3.97 16.98 -3.38
N ARG A 64 -5.08 17.72 -3.19
CA ARG A 64 -6.40 17.37 -3.76
C ARG A 64 -6.58 17.87 -5.19
N GLY A 65 -6.05 19.06 -5.50
CA GLY A 65 -6.16 19.65 -6.84
C GLY A 65 -5.17 19.06 -7.84
N TRP A 66 -3.95 18.80 -7.40
CA TRP A 66 -2.83 18.37 -8.26
C TRP A 66 -2.34 16.95 -7.98
N GLY A 67 -2.85 16.32 -6.92
CA GLY A 67 -2.38 15.02 -6.47
C GLY A 67 -1.10 15.10 -5.64
N LEU A 68 -0.69 13.95 -5.09
CA LEU A 68 0.61 13.81 -4.45
C LEU A 68 1.70 13.57 -5.51
N PRO A 69 2.95 13.97 -5.24
CA PRO A 69 4.09 13.57 -6.06
C PRO A 69 4.12 12.06 -6.24
N ARG A 70 4.49 11.60 -7.44
CA ARG A 70 4.66 10.17 -7.71
C ARG A 70 5.72 9.62 -6.75
N GLN A 71 5.34 8.63 -5.95
CA GLN A 71 6.30 7.87 -5.15
C GLN A 71 7.07 6.94 -6.09
N SER A 72 8.38 7.15 -6.22
CA SER A 72 9.25 6.20 -6.90
C SER A 72 9.42 4.98 -5.99
N ILE A 73 9.08 3.80 -6.51
CA ILE A 73 9.47 2.54 -5.88
C ILE A 73 10.84 2.21 -6.44
N GLU A 74 11.87 2.34 -5.62
CA GLU A 74 13.17 1.77 -5.92
C GLU A 74 13.07 0.27 -5.65
N ALA A 75 12.84 -0.49 -6.72
CA ALA A 75 13.02 -1.93 -6.65
C ALA A 75 14.53 -2.16 -6.57
N ASP A 76 15.01 -2.57 -5.40
CA ASP A 76 16.40 -3.03 -5.22
C ASP A 76 16.50 -4.41 -5.87
N THR A 77 16.53 -4.42 -7.20
CA THR A 77 16.69 -5.63 -7.97
C THR A 77 18.18 -5.97 -7.97
N VAL A 78 18.50 -7.16 -7.47
CA VAL A 78 19.85 -7.74 -7.58
C VAL A 78 20.30 -7.79 -9.05
N LEU A 79 19.33 -7.83 -9.97
CA LEU A 79 19.54 -7.86 -11.40
C LEU A 79 19.44 -6.45 -12.04
N PRO A 80 20.33 -6.11 -12.98
CA PRO A 80 20.17 -4.89 -13.77
C PRO A 80 18.90 -4.95 -14.64
N PRO A 81 18.39 -3.79 -15.10
CA PRO A 81 17.26 -3.74 -16.03
C PRO A 81 17.53 -4.60 -17.27
N LEU A 82 16.49 -5.29 -17.77
CA LEU A 82 16.60 -6.19 -18.92
C LEU A 82 17.19 -5.48 -20.15
N GLU A 83 16.95 -4.17 -20.30
CA GLU A 83 17.48 -3.38 -21.40
C GLU A 83 19.01 -3.23 -21.36
N ARG A 84 19.66 -3.59 -20.24
CA ARG A 84 21.12 -3.52 -20.06
C ARG A 84 21.78 -4.91 -20.00
N MET A 85 21.03 -5.99 -20.19
CA MET A 85 21.57 -7.35 -20.18
C MET A 85 21.93 -7.84 -21.57
N THR A 86 23.01 -8.64 -21.66
CA THR A 86 23.29 -9.41 -22.88
C THR A 86 22.40 -10.66 -22.94
N LEU A 87 22.19 -11.21 -24.14
CA LEU A 87 21.36 -12.40 -24.32
C LEU A 87 21.81 -13.58 -23.43
N GLU A 88 23.12 -13.78 -23.29
CA GLU A 88 23.71 -14.81 -22.42
C GLU A 88 23.36 -14.60 -20.94
N GLN A 89 23.34 -13.36 -20.47
CA GLN A 89 22.98 -13.04 -19.09
C GLN A 89 21.49 -13.32 -18.84
N VAL A 90 20.62 -12.98 -19.79
CA VAL A 90 19.18 -13.27 -19.71
C VAL A 90 18.93 -14.77 -19.65
N GLU A 91 19.62 -15.56 -20.47
CA GLU A 91 19.48 -17.02 -20.50
C GLU A 91 19.95 -17.67 -19.18
N ALA A 92 21.06 -17.20 -18.61
CA ALA A 92 21.55 -17.70 -17.33
C ALA A 92 20.58 -17.42 -16.17
N GLU A 93 19.94 -16.25 -16.15
CA GLU A 93 18.95 -15.92 -15.12
C GLU A 93 17.65 -16.71 -15.30
N LEU A 94 17.20 -16.93 -16.54
CA LEU A 94 16.06 -17.80 -16.84
C LEU A 94 16.31 -19.26 -16.39
N ALA A 95 17.54 -19.75 -16.53
CA ALA A 95 17.90 -21.09 -16.05
C ALA A 95 17.79 -21.20 -14.51
N LYS A 96 18.22 -20.17 -13.77
CA LYS A 96 18.09 -20.12 -12.30
C LYS A 96 16.63 -20.09 -11.85
N LEU A 97 15.80 -19.29 -12.52
CA LEU A 97 14.37 -19.19 -12.20
C LEU A 97 13.60 -20.51 -12.47
N ARG A 98 13.95 -21.21 -13.55
CA ARG A 98 13.39 -22.54 -13.84
C ARG A 98 13.75 -23.58 -12.79
N LEU A 99 14.98 -23.51 -12.25
CA LEU A 99 15.41 -24.39 -11.19
C LEU A 99 14.67 -24.12 -9.87
N THR A 100 14.38 -22.84 -9.56
CA THR A 100 13.59 -22.49 -8.37
C THR A 100 12.12 -22.90 -8.49
N GLY A 101 11.51 -22.75 -9.67
CA GLY A 101 10.12 -23.20 -9.89
C GLY A 101 9.94 -24.71 -9.76
N ALA A 102 10.93 -25.50 -10.19
CA ALA A 102 10.90 -26.96 -10.07
C ALA A 102 10.94 -27.47 -8.61
N LEU A 103 11.33 -26.63 -7.64
CA LEU A 103 11.30 -26.97 -6.22
C LEU A 103 9.95 -26.66 -5.54
N GLU A 104 9.10 -25.85 -6.18
CA GLU A 104 7.76 -25.53 -5.67
C GLU A 104 6.75 -26.64 -6.01
N ASP A 105 6.86 -27.25 -7.19
CA ASP A 105 6.00 -28.35 -7.64
C ASP A 105 6.09 -29.63 -6.76
N GLN A 106 7.19 -29.83 -6.01
CA GLN A 106 7.32 -30.99 -5.12
C GLN A 106 6.64 -30.84 -3.76
N LYS A 107 6.20 -29.64 -3.35
CA LYS A 107 5.56 -29.45 -2.04
C LYS A 107 4.07 -29.82 -2.01
N ASP A 108 3.43 -29.92 -3.16
CA ASP A 108 2.00 -30.25 -3.26
C ASP A 108 1.73 -31.77 -3.26
N GLU A 109 2.75 -32.61 -3.45
CA GLU A 109 2.63 -34.08 -3.45
C GLU A 109 2.85 -34.73 -2.07
N ASP A 110 3.46 -34.02 -1.10
CA ASP A 110 3.78 -34.54 0.25
C ASP A 110 2.69 -34.26 1.31
N CYS A 111 1.52 -33.73 0.91
CA CYS A 111 0.33 -33.57 1.77
C CYS A 111 -0.83 -34.44 1.26
N GLY A 112 -0.65 -35.76 1.29
CA GLY A 112 -1.68 -36.78 1.07
C GLY A 112 -1.80 -37.74 2.25
#